data_AF-A0AAJ2U2P3-F1
#
_entry.id   AF-A0AAJ2U2P3-F1
#
_cell.length_a   1.000
_cell.length_b   1.000
_cell.length_c   1.000
_cell.angle_alpha   90.00
_cell.angle_beta   90.00
_cell.angle_gamma   90.00
#
_symmetry.space_group_name_H-M   'P 1'
#
loop_
_entity.id
_entity.type
_entity.pdbx_description
1 polymer ?
#
loop_
_entity_poly.entity_id
_entity_poly.type
_entity_poly.pdbx_seq_one_letter_code
_entity_poly.pdbx_strand_id
1 'polypeptide(L)'
;MSTETASERSRRIPTWLTGTITGAFGLLYAYAVWNALDFLILQASGLRGLNGLGWLVLGFAVLFPIIVFAVTFGMGRRRGARALSLMLLVGLGLVAVFWLDVLAYSSITDALLNPLET
;
A
#
# COMPACT_ATOMS: atom_id res chain seq x y z
N MET A 1 8.20 -57.67 -5.38
CA MET A 1 7.97 -56.80 -4.21
C MET A 1 8.49 -55.41 -4.56
N SER A 2 7.70 -54.59 -5.24
CA SER A 2 8.12 -53.26 -5.71
C SER A 2 7.65 -52.22 -4.71
N THR A 3 8.61 -51.56 -4.05
CA THR A 3 8.34 -50.41 -3.20
C THR A 3 8.01 -49.21 -4.09
N GLU A 4 6.73 -48.92 -4.27
CA GLU A 4 6.27 -47.61 -4.73
C GLU A 4 6.58 -46.59 -3.63
N THR A 5 7.71 -45.89 -3.77
CA THR A 5 7.95 -44.65 -3.06
C THR A 5 6.95 -43.63 -3.59
N ALA A 6 5.80 -43.56 -2.94
CA ALA A 6 4.83 -42.48 -3.13
C ALA A 6 5.60 -41.16 -2.99
N SER A 7 5.81 -40.50 -4.12
CA SER A 7 6.36 -39.16 -4.18
C SER A 7 5.43 -38.25 -3.39
N GLU A 8 5.81 -37.96 -2.13
CA GLU A 8 5.29 -36.83 -1.38
C GLU A 8 5.65 -35.57 -2.16
N ARG A 9 4.85 -35.27 -3.17
CA ARG A 9 4.94 -34.05 -3.95
C ARG A 9 4.50 -32.93 -3.02
N SER A 10 5.46 -32.47 -2.21
CA SER A 10 5.34 -31.36 -1.28
C SER A 10 4.57 -30.26 -1.99
N ARG A 11 3.36 -29.97 -1.49
CA ARG A 11 2.45 -28.93 -2.01
C ARG A 11 3.03 -27.55 -1.71
N ARG A 12 4.25 -27.30 -2.20
CA ARG A 12 4.94 -26.01 -2.14
C ARG A 12 4.40 -25.18 -3.29
N ILE A 13 3.95 -23.99 -2.93
CA ILE A 13 3.43 -22.99 -3.87
C ILE A 13 4.56 -22.68 -4.86
N PRO A 14 4.30 -22.66 -6.18
CA PRO A 14 5.30 -22.24 -7.14
C PRO A 14 5.73 -20.79 -6.84
N THR A 15 7.04 -20.59 -6.70
CA THR A 15 7.65 -19.29 -6.36
C THR A 15 7.34 -18.22 -7.39
N TRP A 16 7.23 -18.59 -8.67
CA TRP A 16 6.79 -17.70 -9.75
C TRP A 16 5.42 -17.07 -9.47
N LEU A 17 4.42 -17.87 -9.06
CA LEU A 17 3.07 -17.36 -8.80
C LEU A 17 3.05 -16.37 -7.63
N THR A 18 3.84 -16.66 -6.59
CA THR A 18 4.01 -15.74 -5.44
C THR A 18 4.65 -14.43 -5.90
N GLY A 19 5.68 -14.51 -6.74
CA GLY A 19 6.34 -13.35 -7.34
C GLY A 19 5.39 -12.50 -8.18
N THR A 20 4.58 -13.12 -9.05
CA THR A 20 3.61 -12.39 -9.88
C THR A 20 2.54 -11.68 -9.06
N ILE A 21 1.95 -12.35 -8.06
CA ILE A 21 0.94 -11.73 -7.18
C ILE A 21 1.55 -10.56 -6.41
N THR A 22 2.74 -10.78 -5.85
CA THR A 22 3.44 -9.74 -5.07
C THR A 22 3.83 -8.56 -5.94
N GLY A 23 4.30 -8.80 -7.17
CA GLY A 23 4.62 -7.75 -8.13
C GLY A 23 3.39 -6.96 -8.55
N ALA A 24 2.30 -7.65 -8.91
CA ALA A 24 1.06 -7.00 -9.33
C ALA A 24 0.44 -6.13 -8.23
N PHE A 25 0.28 -6.66 -7.02
CA PHE A 25 -0.19 -5.85 -5.88
C PHE A 25 0.84 -4.82 -5.45
N GLY A 26 2.13 -5.15 -5.46
CA GLY A 26 3.22 -4.25 -5.12
C GLY A 26 3.23 -3.00 -6.01
N LEU A 27 2.89 -3.13 -7.30
CA LEU A 27 2.70 -1.98 -8.19
C LEU A 27 1.58 -1.03 -7.71
N LEU A 28 0.47 -1.58 -7.21
CA LEU A 28 -0.63 -0.76 -6.69
C LEU A 28 -0.22 -0.01 -5.41
N TYR A 29 0.55 -0.66 -4.53
CA TYR A 29 1.13 0.02 -3.37
C TYR A 29 2.16 1.06 -3.77
N ALA A 30 3.01 0.77 -4.76
CA ALA A 30 3.99 1.71 -5.28
C ALA A 30 3.32 2.95 -5.88
N TYR A 31 2.18 2.79 -6.56
CA TYR A 31 1.37 3.90 -7.04
C TYR A 31 0.85 4.76 -5.87
N ALA A 32 0.37 4.15 -4.79
CA ALA A 32 -0.05 4.90 -3.59
C ALA A 32 1.11 5.65 -2.93
N VAL A 33 2.31 5.06 -2.88
CA VAL A 33 3.53 5.74 -2.40
C VAL A 33 3.88 6.91 -3.32
N TRP A 34 3.79 6.73 -4.63
CA TRP A 34 4.08 7.76 -5.61
C TRP A 34 3.15 8.97 -5.45
N ASN A 35 1.83 8.73 -5.33
CA ASN A 35 0.88 9.81 -5.06
C ASN A 35 1.21 10.54 -3.75
N ALA A 36 1.65 9.82 -2.72
CA ALA A 36 1.91 10.40 -1.40
C ALA A 36 3.15 11.28 -1.47
N LEU A 37 4.14 10.83 -2.25
CA LEU A 37 5.36 11.56 -2.51
C LEU A 37 5.08 12.84 -3.31
N ASP A 38 4.23 12.77 -4.34
CA ASP A 38 3.82 13.93 -5.13
C ASP A 38 3.12 14.97 -4.25
N PHE A 39 2.19 14.52 -3.40
CA PHE A 39 1.52 15.37 -2.42
C PHE A 39 2.47 15.98 -1.39
N LEU A 40 3.43 15.20 -0.89
CA LEU A 40 4.49 15.68 0.00
C LEU A 40 5.32 16.78 -0.68
N ILE A 41 5.73 16.58 -1.93
CA ILE A 41 6.52 17.55 -2.69
C ILE A 41 5.73 18.84 -2.95
N LEU A 42 4.45 18.72 -3.33
CA LEU A 42 3.55 19.85 -3.52
C LEU A 42 3.44 20.71 -2.25
N GLN A 43 3.19 20.09 -1.10
CA GLN A 43 3.13 20.79 0.18
C GLN A 43 4.51 21.34 0.62
N ALA A 44 5.60 20.61 0.38
CA ALA A 44 6.95 21.04 0.71
C ALA A 44 7.38 22.28 -0.09
N SER A 45 6.95 22.38 -1.34
CA SER A 45 7.27 23.47 -2.26
C SER A 45 6.29 24.66 -2.18
N GLY A 46 5.25 24.56 -1.36
CA GLY A 46 4.28 25.63 -1.12
C GLY A 46 4.87 26.86 -0.41
N LEU A 47 4.12 27.98 -0.43
CA LEU A 47 4.56 29.32 -0.03
C LEU A 47 5.13 29.45 1.40
N ARG A 48 4.71 28.59 2.33
CA ARG A 48 5.22 28.54 3.72
C ARG A 48 6.17 27.38 4.00
N GLY A 49 6.30 26.43 3.06
CA GLY A 49 7.01 25.17 3.27
C GLY A 49 6.41 24.31 4.41
N LEU A 50 6.90 23.08 4.54
CA LEU A 50 6.48 22.17 5.62
C LEU A 50 7.17 22.52 6.93
N ASN A 51 6.37 22.69 7.99
CA ASN A 51 6.89 22.73 9.36
C ASN A 51 7.32 21.32 9.82
N GLY A 52 7.99 21.21 10.97
CA GLY A 52 8.50 19.93 11.48
C GLY A 52 7.42 18.86 11.67
N LEU A 53 6.21 19.24 12.09
CA LEU A 53 5.07 18.33 12.21
C LEU A 53 4.54 17.89 10.83
N GLY A 54 4.49 18.79 9.86
CA GLY A 54 4.07 18.50 8.49
C GLY A 54 5.00 17.49 7.82
N TRP A 55 6.31 17.62 8.02
CA TRP A 55 7.27 16.62 7.57
C TRP A 55 7.03 15.24 8.19
N LEU A 56 6.74 15.17 9.48
CA LEU A 56 6.44 13.90 10.15
C LEU A 56 5.13 13.28 9.64
N VAL A 57 4.06 14.06 9.55
CA VAL A 57 2.74 13.57 9.12
C VAL A 57 2.76 13.14 7.66
N LEU A 58 3.30 13.97 6.76
CA LEU A 58 3.34 13.63 5.33
C LEU A 58 4.41 12.59 5.02
N GLY A 59 5.54 12.61 5.73
CA GLY A 59 6.52 11.53 5.66
C GLY A 59 5.89 10.19 6.07
N PHE A 60 5.10 10.18 7.15
CA PHE A 60 4.34 9.00 7.56
C PHE A 60 3.33 8.57 6.49
N ALA A 61 2.65 9.51 5.82
CA ALA A 61 1.74 9.19 4.72
C ALA A 61 2.43 8.46 3.55
N VAL A 62 3.69 8.80 3.26
CA VAL A 62 4.53 8.09 2.27
C VAL A 62 4.98 6.71 2.77
N LEU A 63 5.37 6.62 4.04
CA LEU A 63 5.83 5.35 4.65
C LEU A 63 4.68 4.36 4.88
N PHE A 64 3.47 4.85 5.12
CA PHE A 64 2.33 4.03 5.51
C PHE A 64 2.02 2.90 4.50
N PRO A 65 1.88 3.15 3.18
CA PRO A 65 1.66 2.08 2.21
C PRO A 65 2.80 1.05 2.20
N ILE A 66 4.05 1.49 2.37
CA ILE A 66 5.23 0.61 2.40
C ILE A 66 5.15 -0.34 3.59
N ILE A 67 4.81 0.19 4.78
CA ILE A 67 4.67 -0.59 6.01
C ILE A 67 3.52 -1.58 5.88
N VAL A 68 2.35 -1.14 5.39
CA VAL A 68 1.18 -2.02 5.21
C VAL A 68 1.50 -3.15 4.22
N PHE A 69 2.18 -2.86 3.11
CA PHE A 69 2.64 -3.88 2.18
C PHE A 69 3.59 -4.87 2.85
N ALA A 70 4.62 -4.40 3.56
CA ALA A 70 5.60 -5.26 4.22
C ALA A 70 4.94 -6.19 5.27
N VAL A 71 4.01 -5.66 6.07
CA VAL A 71 3.28 -6.42 7.09
C VAL A 71 2.39 -7.48 6.44
N THR A 72 1.55 -7.09 5.48
CA THR A 72 0.62 -8.02 4.83
C THR A 72 1.35 -9.08 4.00
N PHE A 73 2.41 -8.71 3.27
CA PHE A 73 3.27 -9.65 2.57
C PHE A 73 3.97 -10.61 3.54
N GLY A 74 4.55 -10.10 4.63
CA GLY A 74 5.24 -10.90 5.64
C GLY A 74 4.35 -11.95 6.29
N MET A 75 3.09 -11.61 6.56
CA MET A 75 2.07 -12.52 7.09
C MET A 75 1.56 -13.51 6.04
N GLY A 76 1.37 -13.06 4.79
CA GLY A 76 0.77 -13.85 3.72
C GLY A 76 1.72 -14.88 3.08
N ARG A 77 3.02 -14.59 3.00
CA ARG A 77 3.99 -15.40 2.24
C ARG A 77 4.11 -16.86 2.68
N ARG A 78 3.75 -17.18 3.93
CA ARG A 78 3.81 -18.55 4.49
C ARG A 78 2.49 -19.32 4.38
N ARG A 79 1.39 -18.68 4.00
CA ARG A 79 0.01 -19.22 4.15
C ARG A 79 -0.67 -19.66 2.85
N GLY A 80 0.01 -19.61 1.70
CA GLY A 80 -0.61 -19.93 0.40
C GLY A 80 -0.87 -18.71 -0.48
N ALA A 81 -0.92 -18.90 -1.80
CA ALA A 81 -1.17 -17.83 -2.78
C ALA A 81 -2.50 -17.09 -2.53
N ARG A 82 -3.57 -17.84 -2.20
CA ARG A 82 -4.89 -17.25 -1.88
C ARG A 82 -4.85 -16.37 -0.63
N ALA A 83 -4.24 -16.87 0.45
CA ALA A 83 -4.12 -16.13 1.70
C ALA A 83 -3.26 -14.87 1.50
N LEU A 84 -2.20 -14.95 0.70
CA LEU A 84 -1.37 -13.81 0.33
C LEU A 84 -2.16 -12.75 -0.43
N SER A 85 -2.89 -13.12 -1.49
CA SER A 85 -3.73 -12.19 -2.25
C SER A 85 -4.77 -11.49 -1.38
N LEU A 86 -5.46 -12.25 -0.50
CA LEU A 86 -6.45 -11.68 0.41
C LEU A 86 -5.81 -10.70 1.40
N MET A 87 -4.66 -11.03 1.97
CA MET A 87 -3.96 -10.13 2.90
C MET A 87 -3.48 -8.86 2.21
N LEU A 88 -2.88 -8.97 1.01
CA LEU A 88 -2.45 -7.81 0.22
C LEU A 88 -3.64 -6.93 -0.16
N LEU A 89 -4.78 -7.53 -0.51
CA LEU A 89 -6.00 -6.83 -0.87
C LEU A 89 -6.63 -6.11 0.34
N VAL A 90 -6.63 -6.74 1.53
CA VAL A 90 -7.07 -6.08 2.76
C VAL A 90 -6.19 -4.89 3.10
N GLY A 91 -4.86 -5.05 3.05
CA GLY A 91 -3.95 -3.92 3.27
C GLY A 91 -4.13 -2.82 2.22
N LEU A 92 -4.41 -3.18 0.96
CA LEU A 92 -4.65 -2.22 -0.10
C LEU A 92 -5.94 -1.44 0.17
N GLY A 93 -6.97 -2.10 0.71
CA GLY A 93 -8.18 -1.45 1.18
C GLY A 93 -7.91 -0.44 2.30
N LEU A 94 -7.05 -0.77 3.27
CA LEU A 94 -6.65 0.17 4.32
C LEU A 94 -5.92 1.40 3.74
N VAL A 95 -5.00 1.18 2.81
CA VAL A 95 -4.29 2.27 2.10
C VAL A 95 -5.26 3.13 1.29
N ALA A 96 -6.26 2.50 0.65
CA ALA A 96 -7.27 3.22 -0.13
C ALA A 96 -8.17 4.10 0.75
N VAL A 97 -8.62 3.59 1.90
CA VAL A 97 -9.43 4.36 2.85
C VAL A 97 -8.61 5.54 3.41
N PHE A 98 -7.36 5.31 3.77
CA PHE A 98 -6.46 6.38 4.20
C PHE A 98 -6.32 7.47 3.14
N TRP A 99 -6.15 7.09 1.87
CA TRP A 99 -6.09 8.04 0.76
C TRP A 99 -7.39 8.82 0.57
N LEU A 100 -8.53 8.14 0.68
CA LEU A 100 -9.83 8.78 0.57
C LEU A 100 -10.02 9.84 1.65
N ASP A 101 -9.55 9.58 2.88
CA ASP A 101 -9.58 10.53 3.99
C ASP A 101 -8.70 11.76 3.73
N VAL A 102 -7.47 11.57 3.24
CA VAL A 102 -6.55 12.66 2.87
C VAL A 102 -7.16 13.55 1.78
N LEU A 103 -7.75 12.95 0.75
CA LEU A 103 -8.38 13.69 -0.35
C LEU A 103 -9.63 14.45 0.12
N ALA A 104 -10.44 13.83 0.98
CA ALA A 104 -11.62 14.48 1.58
C ALA A 104 -11.21 15.67 2.45
N TYR A 105 -10.15 15.52 3.25
CA TYR A 105 -9.63 16.62 4.06
C TYR A 105 -9.15 17.79 3.19
N SER A 106 -8.43 17.50 2.10
CA SER A 106 -7.98 18.51 1.15
C SER A 106 -9.14 19.26 0.51
N SER A 107 -10.13 18.54 -0.02
CA SER A 107 -11.26 19.15 -0.75
C SER A 107 -12.15 20.01 0.15
N ILE A 108 -12.39 19.57 1.39
CA ILE A 108 -13.12 20.36 2.38
C ILE A 108 -12.34 21.63 2.74
N THR A 109 -11.03 21.53 2.93
CA THR A 109 -10.18 22.68 3.25
C THR A 109 -10.20 23.71 2.12
N ASP A 110 -10.11 23.27 0.87
CA ASP A 110 -10.17 24.16 -0.29
C ASP A 110 -11.53 24.87 -0.40
N ALA A 111 -12.64 24.14 -0.20
CA ALA A 111 -13.99 24.71 -0.23
C ALA A 111 -14.22 25.77 0.86
N LEU A 112 -13.66 25.55 2.06
CA LEU A 112 -13.75 26.50 3.17
C LEU A 112 -12.92 27.76 2.92
N LEU A 113 -11.80 27.65 2.21
CA LEU A 113 -10.92 28.78 1.89
C LEU A 113 -11.39 29.58 0.68
N ASN A 114 -12.18 28.97 -0.23
CA ASN A 114 -12.68 29.63 -1.43
C ASN A 114 -14.21 29.49 -1.59
N PRO A 115 -15.03 30.09 -0.69
CA PRO A 115 -16.47 29.85 -0.61
C PRO A 115 -17.31 30.50 -1.73
N LEU A 116 -16.69 31.21 -2.69
CA LEU A 116 -17.41 31.99 -3.70
C LEU A 116 -17.50 31.30 -5.08
N GLU A 117 -16.91 30.12 -5.24
CA GLU A 117 -16.83 29.37 -6.51
C GLU A 117 -17.74 28.11 -6.52
N THR A 118 -18.64 27.98 -5.55
CA THR A 118 -19.66 26.90 -5.46
C THR A 118 -21.07 27.45 -5.60
#